data_AF-A0A4Y1QL86-F1
#
_entry.id   AF-A0A4Y1QL86-F1
#
_cell.length_a   1.000
_cell.length_b   1.000
_cell.length_c   1.000
_cell.angle_alpha   90.00
_cell.angle_beta   90.00
_cell.angle_gamma   90.00
#
_symmetry.space_group_name_H-M   'P 1'
#
loop_
_entity.id
_entity.type
_entity.pdbx_description
1 polymer ?
#
loop_
_entity_poly.entity_id
_entity_poly.type
_entity_poly.pdbx_seq_one_letter_code
_entity_poly.pdbx_strand_id
1 'polypeptide(L)'
;MGTASASEILAGALKDNKRAVLFGEPTFGKGKIQSVFELSDGSGLVVTVARYETPAHTDIDKVGVVPDHSLPTSFPKDEEAFCNCLQDPASACNKFELFAR
;
A
#
# COMPACT_ATOMS: atom_id res chain seq x y z
N MET A 1 -5.12 4.39 -7.56
CA MET A 1 -4.05 3.42 -7.87
C MET A 1 -2.68 4.09 -7.77
N GLY A 2 -2.05 4.05 -6.59
CA GLY A 2 -0.75 4.71 -6.37
C GLY A 2 0.24 3.94 -5.49
N THR A 3 -0.24 3.01 -4.65
CA THR A 3 0.60 2.22 -3.75
C THR A 3 1.12 0.97 -4.46
N ALA A 4 2.45 0.85 -4.59
CA ALA A 4 3.12 -0.29 -5.23
C ALA A 4 4.51 -0.56 -4.61
N SER A 5 5.03 -1.78 -4.75
CA SER A 5 6.40 -2.18 -4.37
C SER A 5 6.66 -1.96 -2.87
N ALA A 6 7.72 -1.23 -2.50
CA ALA A 6 8.12 -1.00 -1.11
C ALA A 6 6.98 -0.49 -0.21
N SER A 7 6.07 0.34 -0.75
CA SER A 7 4.92 0.84 0.00
C SER A 7 3.92 -0.28 0.34
N GLU A 8 3.80 -1.32 -0.50
CA GLU A 8 2.99 -2.51 -0.22
C GLU A 8 3.64 -3.37 0.86
N ILE A 9 4.97 -3.50 0.83
CA ILE A 9 5.71 -4.22 1.89
C ILE A 9 5.47 -3.54 3.23
N LEU A 10 5.56 -2.20 3.28
CA LEU A 10 5.30 -1.42 4.48
C LEU A 10 3.85 -1.60 4.97
N ALA A 11 2.87 -1.44 4.07
CA ALA A 11 1.46 -1.58 4.40
C ALA A 11 1.14 -3.00 4.93
N GLY A 12 1.62 -4.04 4.25
CA GLY A 12 1.46 -5.43 4.65
C GLY A 12 2.12 -5.74 5.99
N ALA A 13 3.34 -5.24 6.22
CA ALA A 13 4.04 -5.42 7.49
C ALA A 13 3.30 -4.75 8.66
N LEU A 14 2.79 -3.54 8.47
CA LEU A 14 2.02 -2.84 9.50
C LEU A 14 0.69 -3.54 9.80
N LYS A 15 -0.02 -3.97 8.76
CA LYS A 15 -1.29 -4.69 8.87
C LYS A 15 -1.13 -6.02 9.60
N ASP A 16 -0.23 -6.88 9.13
CA ASP A 16 -0.07 -8.24 9.68
C ASP A 16 0.41 -8.23 11.12
N ASN A 17 1.21 -7.24 11.50
CA ASN A 17 1.66 -7.06 12.88
C ASN A 17 0.67 -6.28 13.76
N LYS A 18 -0.53 -5.96 13.24
CA LYS A 18 -1.56 -5.18 13.95
C LYS A 18 -1.05 -3.83 14.47
N ARG A 19 -0.20 -3.17 13.67
CA ARG A 19 0.44 -1.89 13.99
C ARG A 19 -0.23 -0.70 13.30
N ALA A 20 -1.06 -0.96 12.30
CA ALA A 20 -1.91 0.04 11.67
C ALA A 20 -3.17 -0.63 11.13
N VAL A 21 -4.23 0.16 10.99
CA VAL A 21 -5.44 -0.19 10.23
C VAL A 21 -5.34 0.46 8.86
N LEU A 22 -5.54 -0.32 7.81
CA LEU A 22 -5.44 0.16 6.43
C LEU A 22 -6.81 0.62 5.90
N PHE A 23 -6.85 1.84 5.36
CA PHE A 23 -8.02 2.39 4.68
C PHE A 23 -7.70 2.69 3.22
N GLY A 24 -8.63 2.38 2.31
CA GLY A 24 -8.45 2.71 0.90
C GLY A 24 -9.03 1.69 -0.06
N GLU A 25 -8.32 1.53 -1.17
CA GLU A 25 -8.55 0.50 -2.19
C GLU A 25 -7.37 -0.48 -2.20
N PRO A 26 -7.53 -1.70 -2.75
CA PRO A 26 -6.41 -2.63 -2.93
C PRO A 26 -5.23 -1.98 -3.64
N THR A 27 -4.02 -2.32 -3.20
CA THR A 27 -2.78 -1.82 -3.84
C THR A 27 -2.50 -2.53 -5.16
N PHE A 28 -1.46 -2.09 -5.89
CA PHE A 28 -1.22 -2.53 -7.27
C PHE A 28 -0.87 -4.03 -7.42
N GLY A 29 -0.13 -4.60 -6.46
CA GLY A 29 0.38 -5.96 -6.51
C GLY A 29 1.74 -6.09 -7.20
N LYS A 30 2.66 -5.15 -6.98
CA LYS A 30 4.04 -5.24 -7.51
C LYS A 30 4.94 -5.94 -6.49
N GLY A 31 4.86 -7.26 -6.47
CA GLY A 31 5.57 -8.10 -5.50
C GLY A 31 6.94 -8.62 -5.97
N LYS A 32 7.47 -8.22 -7.13
CA LYS A 32 8.67 -8.86 -7.72
C LYS A 32 9.97 -8.10 -7.44
N ILE A 33 11.03 -8.85 -7.18
CA ILE A 33 12.41 -8.36 -7.11
C ILE A 33 13.13 -8.76 -8.39
N GLN A 34 13.70 -7.78 -9.08
CA GLN A 34 14.43 -8.00 -10.32
C GLN A 34 15.92 -7.69 -10.14
N SER A 35 16.76 -8.48 -10.78
CA SER A 35 18.20 -8.24 -10.89
C SER A 35 18.60 -8.23 -12.36
N VAL A 36 19.64 -7.46 -12.68
CA VAL A 36 20.22 -7.38 -14.02
C VAL A 36 21.46 -8.26 -14.09
N PHE A 37 21.55 -9.08 -15.14
CA PHE A 37 22.70 -9.93 -15.43
C PHE A 37 23.29 -9.49 -16.77
N GLU A 38 24.56 -9.11 -16.78
CA GLU A 38 25.26 -8.73 -18.01
C GLU A 38 25.63 -9.97 -18.82
N LEU A 39 25.47 -9.89 -20.14
CA LEU A 39 25.83 -10.93 -21.10
C LEU A 39 27.16 -10.57 -21.78
N SER A 40 27.81 -11.58 -22.38
CA SER A 40 29.15 -11.44 -22.97
C SER A 40 29.24 -10.44 -24.14
N ASP A 41 28.12 -10.11 -24.76
CA ASP A 41 28.02 -9.14 -25.85
C ASP A 41 27.71 -7.70 -25.36
N GLY A 42 27.67 -7.48 -24.05
CA GLY A 42 27.36 -6.20 -23.43
C GLY A 42 25.87 -5.90 -23.28
N SER A 43 24.98 -6.83 -23.67
CA SER A 43 23.55 -6.73 -23.38
C SER A 43 23.22 -7.14 -21.94
N GLY A 44 21.99 -6.87 -21.48
CA GLY A 44 21.55 -7.16 -20.11
C GLY A 44 20.24 -7.97 -20.06
N LEU A 45 20.21 -8.97 -19.18
CA LEU A 45 19.03 -9.77 -18.89
C LEU A 45 18.44 -9.36 -17.54
N VAL A 46 17.18 -8.90 -17.55
CA VAL A 46 16.45 -8.58 -16.32
C VAL A 46 15.66 -9.80 -15.87
N VAL A 47 16.07 -10.42 -14.77
CA VAL A 47 15.44 -11.63 -14.24
C VAL A 47 14.73 -11.31 -12.93
N THR A 48 13.51 -11.84 -12.78
CA THR A 48 12.86 -11.85 -11.47
C THR A 48 13.53 -12.91 -10.61
N VAL A 49 14.20 -12.50 -9.54
CA VAL A 49 14.99 -13.38 -8.68
C VAL A 49 14.26 -13.75 -7.39
N ALA A 50 13.24 -12.97 -7.00
CA ALA A 50 12.48 -13.20 -5.80
C ALA A 50 11.12 -12.49 -5.85
N ARG A 51 10.28 -12.77 -4.85
CA ARG A 51 9.02 -12.09 -4.59
C ARG A 51 8.94 -11.65 -3.12
N TYR A 52 8.13 -10.64 -2.86
CA TYR A 52 7.79 -10.18 -1.52
C TYR A 52 6.54 -10.89 -1.01
N GLU A 53 6.65 -11.40 0.20
CA GLU A 53 5.53 -11.89 1.00
C GLU A 53 5.39 -11.02 2.25
N THR A 54 4.16 -10.83 2.71
CA THR A 54 3.91 -10.16 3.99
C THR A 54 4.33 -11.07 5.17
N PRO A 55 4.45 -10.56 6.40
CA PRO A 55 4.76 -11.39 7.58
C PRO A 55 3.81 -12.57 7.80
N ALA A 56 2.56 -12.49 7.35
CA ALA A 56 1.58 -13.58 7.37
C ALA A 56 1.67 -14.51 6.13
N HIS A 57 2.75 -14.45 5.35
CA HIS A 57 2.97 -15.22 4.13
C HIS A 57 1.94 -14.99 3.01
N THR A 58 1.41 -13.77 2.92
CA THR A 58 0.56 -13.38 1.78
C THR A 58 1.44 -12.93 0.62
N ASP A 59 1.31 -13.56 -0.55
CA ASP A 59 1.99 -13.12 -1.79
C ASP A 59 1.39 -11.79 -2.26
N ILE A 60 2.25 -10.80 -2.45
CA ILE A 60 1.85 -9.46 -2.91
C ILE A 60 1.68 -9.44 -4.44
N ASP A 61 2.37 -10.30 -5.19
CA ASP A 61 2.38 -10.22 -6.67
C ASP A 61 0.99 -10.44 -7.26
N LYS A 62 0.54 -9.49 -8.09
CA LYS A 62 -0.79 -9.44 -8.76
C LYS A 62 -2.01 -9.35 -7.84
N VAL A 63 -1.85 -9.49 -6.53
CA VAL A 63 -2.93 -9.40 -5.54
C VAL A 63 -2.93 -8.03 -4.86
N GLY A 64 -1.75 -7.54 -4.48
CA GLY A 64 -1.60 -6.38 -3.62
C GLY A 64 -1.99 -6.64 -2.17
N VAL A 65 -1.96 -5.58 -1.37
CA VAL A 65 -2.41 -5.55 0.02
C VAL A 65 -3.85 -5.03 0.04
N VAL A 66 -4.75 -5.86 0.57
CA VAL A 66 -6.16 -5.48 0.73
C VAL A 66 -6.30 -4.64 2.01
N PRO A 67 -6.88 -3.43 1.94
CA PRO A 67 -7.12 -2.61 3.12
C PRO A 67 -8.15 -3.27 4.06
N ASP A 68 -8.12 -2.91 5.35
CA ASP A 68 -9.10 -3.40 6.33
C ASP A 68 -10.47 -2.77 6.11
N HIS A 69 -10.49 -1.52 5.65
CA HIS A 69 -11.70 -0.76 5.35
C HIS A 69 -11.60 0.02 4.05
N SER A 70 -12.72 0.11 3.31
CA SER A 70 -12.84 1.05 2.22
C SER A 70 -12.98 2.48 2.76
N LEU A 71 -12.52 3.47 1.98
CA LEU A 71 -12.79 4.86 2.33
C LEU A 71 -14.28 5.20 2.18
N PRO A 72 -14.87 6.00 3.10
CA PRO A 72 -16.23 6.51 2.95
C PRO A 72 -16.40 7.30 1.65
N THR A 73 -17.59 7.26 1.04
CA THR A 73 -17.87 8.05 -0.17
C THR A 73 -17.74 9.56 0.07
N SER A 74 -17.95 10.00 1.31
CA SER A 74 -17.77 11.39 1.75
C SER A 74 -16.31 11.77 1.99
N PHE A 75 -15.36 10.85 1.83
CA PHE A 75 -13.96 11.14 2.04
C PHE A 75 -13.45 12.06 0.91
N PRO A 76 -12.88 13.22 1.24
CA PRO A 76 -12.45 14.19 0.24
C PRO A 76 -11.29 13.64 -0.59
N LYS A 77 -11.29 13.97 -1.88
CA LYS A 77 -10.32 13.46 -2.86
C LYS A 77 -9.30 14.51 -3.29
N ASP A 78 -9.61 15.79 -3.09
CA ASP A 78 -8.72 16.91 -3.29
C ASP A 78 -8.08 17.34 -1.95
N GLU A 79 -6.90 17.96 -2.07
CA GLU A 79 -6.06 18.33 -0.93
C GLU A 79 -6.71 19.38 -0.02
N GLU A 80 -7.42 20.34 -0.62
CA GLU A 80 -8.07 21.43 0.12
C GLU A 80 -9.26 20.90 0.94
N ALA A 81 -10.15 20.11 0.32
CA ALA A 81 -11.24 19.47 1.04
C ALA A 81 -10.74 18.47 2.09
N PHE A 82 -9.60 17.80 1.86
CA PHE A 82 -8.99 16.93 2.86
C PHE A 82 -8.47 17.69 4.07
N CYS A 83 -7.73 18.78 3.86
CA CYS A 83 -7.27 19.65 4.95
C CYS A 83 -8.45 20.19 5.76
N ASN A 84 -9.51 20.65 5.09
CA ASN A 84 -10.72 21.15 5.75
C ASN A 84 -11.44 20.04 6.54
N CYS A 85 -11.51 18.82 5.98
CA CYS A 85 -12.12 17.68 6.66
C CYS A 85 -11.33 17.28 7.92
N LEU A 86 -10.00 17.30 7.88
CA LEU A 86 -9.16 17.03 9.06
C LEU A 86 -9.32 18.08 10.15
N GLN A 87 -9.56 19.34 9.80
CA GLN A 87 -9.77 20.43 10.76
C GLN A 87 -11.15 20.39 11.43
N ASP A 88 -12.16 19.79 10.79
CA ASP A 88 -13.50 19.66 11.36
C ASP A 88 -13.60 18.42 12.27
N PRO A 89 -13.74 18.57 13.59
CA PRO A 89 -13.81 17.45 14.53
C PRO A 89 -15.10 16.62 14.39
N ALA A 90 -16.14 17.14 13.74
CA ALA A 90 -17.40 16.40 13.51
C ALA A 90 -17.41 15.62 12.18
N SER A 91 -16.38 15.81 11.35
CA SER A 91 -16.28 15.25 10.01
C SER A 91 -16.03 13.74 10.02
N ALA A 92 -16.29 13.09 8.89
CA ALA A 92 -15.97 11.67 8.68
C ALA A 92 -14.47 11.36 8.80
N CYS A 93 -13.59 12.34 8.55
CA CYS A 93 -12.15 12.17 8.66
C CYS A 93 -11.67 12.00 10.12
N ASN A 94 -12.46 12.48 11.09
CA ASN A 94 -12.17 12.38 12.52
C ASN A 94 -13.13 11.44 13.27
N LYS A 95 -14.27 11.09 12.65
CA LYS A 95 -15.31 10.22 13.23
C LYS A 95 -14.94 8.75 13.27
N PHE A 96 -14.18 8.29 12.29
CA PHE A 96 -13.48 7.02 12.42
C PHE A 96 -12.21 7.32 13.21
N GLU A 97 -11.87 6.46 14.15
CA GLU A 97 -10.60 6.43 14.89
C GLU A 97 -9.38 6.20 13.95
N LEU A 98 -9.34 6.86 12.78
CA LEU A 98 -8.28 6.86 11.77
C LEU A 98 -6.92 7.23 12.36
N PHE A 99 -6.93 7.94 13.50
CA PHE A 99 -5.75 8.38 14.23
C PHE A 99 -5.87 8.18 15.75
N ALA A 100 -6.72 7.25 16.23
CA ALA A 100 -6.73 6.94 17.66
C ALA A 100 -5.45 6.19 18.06
N ARG A 101 -4.93 6.57 19.22
CA ARG A 101 -3.63 6.15 19.79
C ARG A 101 -3.59 4.68 20.19
#